data_AF-A0A199P618-F1
#
_entry.id   AF-A0A199P618-F1
#
_cell.length_a   1.000
_cell.length_b   1.000
_cell.length_c   1.000
_cell.angle_alpha   90.00
_cell.angle_beta   90.00
_cell.angle_gamma   90.00
#
_symmetry.space_group_name_H-M   'P 1'
#
loop_
_entity.id
_entity.type
_entity.pdbx_description
1 polymer ?
#
loop_
_entity_poly.entity_id
_entity_poly.type
_entity_poly.pdbx_seq_one_letter_code
_entity_poly.pdbx_strand_id
1 'polypeptide(L)'
;MHHARQHAQTRTHERRRRLAHEAARLMAEGGIRDFHQAKLKAAERLGIHDDASLPRNREIEDALREYQRLFAGPDHAGGLRLRREAALRAMDFLRCFAPRLVGAVRDGTADANSPVQLHLHSDDADAVARFLEEHRIPAESRTRRLRLDRERSEDFPVWLFAAEELAFDLTVLPYDALRQAPLSQIDEKPMRRASESQLRQLLSEQDIADAPQHR
;
A
#
# COMPACT_ATOMS: atom_id res chain seq x y z
N MET A 1 -6.37 40.80 -17.35
CA MET A 1 -7.16 39.57 -17.13
C MET A 1 -6.32 38.28 -17.08
N HIS A 2 -5.13 38.22 -17.71
CA HIS A 2 -4.29 37.00 -17.73
C HIS A 2 -3.54 36.75 -16.39
N HIS A 3 -3.00 37.78 -15.75
CA HIS A 3 -2.27 37.66 -14.47
C HIS A 3 -3.15 37.19 -13.29
N ALA A 4 -4.41 37.63 -13.20
CA ALA A 4 -5.31 37.22 -12.12
C ALA A 4 -5.64 35.71 -12.14
N ARG A 5 -5.77 35.11 -13.34
CA ARG A 5 -5.97 33.66 -13.51
C ARG A 5 -4.72 32.87 -13.16
N GLN A 6 -3.54 33.36 -13.54
CA GLN A 6 -2.26 32.73 -13.19
C GLN A 6 -2.05 32.72 -11.67
N HIS A 7 -2.28 33.84 -10.98
CA HIS A 7 -2.14 33.90 -9.51
C HIS A 7 -3.14 33.00 -8.77
N ALA A 8 -4.37 32.86 -9.27
CA ALA A 8 -5.34 31.94 -8.70
C ALA A 8 -4.91 30.47 -8.87
N GLN A 9 -4.43 30.09 -10.05
CA GLN A 9 -3.93 28.74 -10.34
C GLN A 9 -2.70 28.38 -9.48
N THR A 10 -1.75 29.31 -9.31
CA THR A 10 -0.59 29.09 -8.44
C THR A 10 -1.00 28.87 -6.98
N ARG A 11 -1.94 29.66 -6.46
CA ARG A 11 -2.46 29.49 -5.09
C ARG A 11 -3.17 28.16 -4.89
N THR A 12 -3.98 27.71 -5.85
CA THR A 12 -4.63 26.39 -5.80
C THR A 12 -3.60 25.27 -5.84
N HIS A 13 -2.57 25.37 -6.68
CA HIS A 13 -1.51 24.37 -6.76
C HIS A 13 -0.70 24.29 -5.44
N GLU A 14 -0.35 25.43 -4.84
CA GLU A 14 0.32 25.45 -3.54
C GLU A 14 -0.53 24.84 -2.43
N ARG A 15 -1.82 25.17 -2.38
CA ARG A 15 -2.77 24.59 -1.42
C ARG A 15 -2.86 23.08 -1.59
N ARG A 16 -2.97 22.60 -2.83
CA ARG A 16 -2.99 21.18 -3.15
C ARG A 16 -1.72 20.47 -2.71
N ARG A 17 -0.55 21.06 -2.97
CA ARG A 17 0.73 20.51 -2.51
C ARG A 17 0.78 20.41 -0.99
N ARG A 18 0.36 21.45 -0.26
CA ARG A 18 0.30 21.43 1.22
C ARG A 18 -0.66 20.35 1.74
N LEU A 19 -1.83 20.21 1.12
CA LEU A 19 -2.77 19.15 1.46
C LEU A 19 -2.19 17.75 1.22
N ALA A 20 -1.49 17.54 0.12
CA ALA A 20 -0.85 16.26 -0.17
C ALA A 20 0.20 15.90 0.90
N HIS A 21 1.00 16.87 1.35
CA HIS A 21 2.01 16.65 2.39
C HIS A 21 1.39 16.41 3.77
N GLU A 22 0.35 17.15 4.14
CA GLU A 22 -0.34 16.92 5.42
C GLU A 22 -1.09 15.58 5.42
N ALA A 23 -1.71 15.19 4.30
CA ALA A 23 -2.31 13.87 4.14
C ALA A 23 -1.26 12.77 4.25
N ALA A 24 -0.11 12.90 3.57
CA ALA A 24 0.99 11.95 3.66
C ALA A 24 1.51 11.80 5.10
N ARG A 25 1.69 12.92 5.81
CA ARG A 25 2.09 12.92 7.22
C ARG A 25 1.07 12.20 8.12
N LEU A 26 -0.22 12.50 7.93
CA LEU A 26 -1.32 11.83 8.62
C LEU A 26 -1.34 10.32 8.40
N MET A 27 -0.97 9.87 7.20
CA MET A 27 -0.87 8.44 6.89
C MET A 27 0.34 7.83 7.60
N ALA A 28 1.52 8.44 7.47
CA ALA A 28 2.77 7.93 8.04
C ALA A 28 2.79 7.91 9.58
N GLU A 29 2.25 8.94 10.24
CA GLU A 29 2.26 9.08 11.70
C GLU A 29 0.96 8.57 12.34
N GLY A 30 -0.18 8.77 11.67
CA GLY A 30 -1.51 8.61 12.26
C GLY A 30 -2.22 7.29 11.96
N GLY A 31 -1.57 6.38 11.22
CA GLY A 31 -2.12 5.06 10.88
C GLY A 31 -3.31 5.10 9.92
N ILE A 32 -3.61 6.25 9.31
CA ILE A 32 -4.66 6.38 8.30
C ILE A 32 -4.15 5.72 7.01
N ARG A 33 -4.87 4.73 6.51
CA ARG A 33 -4.51 4.04 5.25
C ARG A 33 -5.40 4.40 4.08
N ASP A 34 -6.58 4.93 4.35
CA ASP A 34 -7.51 5.37 3.33
C ASP A 34 -7.14 6.79 2.84
N PHE A 35 -6.82 6.90 1.55
CA PHE A 35 -6.44 8.18 0.93
C PHE A 35 -7.56 9.22 1.01
N HIS A 36 -8.84 8.82 0.91
CA HIS A 36 -9.96 9.73 1.00
C HIS A 36 -10.10 10.28 2.42
N GLN A 37 -10.04 9.41 3.43
CA GLN A 37 -10.05 9.82 4.84
C GLN A 37 -8.86 10.74 5.16
N ALA A 38 -7.65 10.42 4.67
CA ALA A 38 -6.47 11.26 4.85
C ALA A 38 -6.66 12.66 4.24
N LYS A 39 -7.24 12.74 3.03
CA LYS A 39 -7.55 14.02 2.35
C LYS A 39 -8.52 14.88 3.14
N LEU A 40 -9.63 14.30 3.58
CA LEU A 40 -10.66 15.04 4.32
C LEU A 40 -10.10 15.57 5.64
N LYS A 41 -9.35 14.74 6.37
CA LYS A 41 -8.72 15.15 7.64
C LYS A 41 -7.63 16.20 7.44
N ALA A 42 -6.85 16.12 6.36
CA ALA A 42 -5.86 17.15 6.01
C ALA A 42 -6.54 18.48 5.65
N ALA A 43 -7.63 18.42 4.88
CA ALA A 43 -8.44 19.58 4.50
C ALA A 43 -9.03 20.28 5.73
N GLU A 44 -9.59 19.51 6.65
CA GLU A 44 -10.10 20.00 7.94
C GLU A 44 -9.00 20.68 8.77
N ARG A 45 -7.85 20.02 8.96
CA ARG A 45 -6.72 20.57 9.73
C ARG A 45 -6.16 21.86 9.17
N LEU A 46 -6.13 22.00 7.84
CA LEU A 46 -5.59 23.19 7.18
C LEU A 46 -6.65 24.27 6.91
N GLY A 47 -7.92 24.04 7.28
CA GLY A 47 -9.03 24.96 7.02
C GLY A 47 -9.28 25.20 5.51
N ILE A 48 -9.02 24.19 4.67
CA ILE A 48 -9.21 24.27 3.22
C ILE A 48 -10.48 23.50 2.85
N HIS A 49 -11.52 24.22 2.41
CA HIS A 49 -12.82 23.63 2.03
C HIS A 49 -13.08 23.65 0.52
N ASP A 50 -12.07 24.03 -0.28
CA ASP A 50 -12.17 24.13 -1.73
C ASP A 50 -11.79 22.79 -2.39
N ASP A 51 -12.76 22.15 -3.04
CA ASP A 51 -12.57 20.86 -3.73
C ASP A 51 -11.53 20.94 -4.86
N ALA A 52 -11.38 22.10 -5.51
CA ALA A 52 -10.37 22.27 -6.56
C ALA A 52 -8.93 22.19 -6.02
N SER A 53 -8.77 22.38 -4.71
CA SER A 53 -7.50 22.28 -4.00
C SER A 53 -7.24 20.87 -3.46
N LEU A 54 -8.19 19.93 -3.52
CA LEU A 54 -7.98 18.57 -3.03
C LEU A 54 -6.96 17.81 -3.91
N PRO A 55 -5.98 17.12 -3.30
CA PRO A 55 -4.99 16.36 -4.04
C PRO A 55 -5.57 15.05 -4.60
N ARG A 56 -4.95 14.56 -5.67
CA ARG A 56 -5.15 13.21 -6.19
C ARG A 56 -4.41 12.20 -5.32
N ASN A 57 -4.87 10.95 -5.31
CA ASN A 57 -4.23 9.88 -4.53
C ASN A 57 -2.75 9.72 -4.90
N ARG A 58 -2.42 9.84 -6.20
CA ARG A 58 -1.03 9.83 -6.67
C ARG A 58 -0.16 10.94 -6.07
N GLU A 59 -0.69 12.16 -5.94
CA GLU A 59 0.06 13.29 -5.35
C GLU A 59 0.35 13.04 -3.85
N ILE A 60 -0.55 12.33 -3.16
CA ILE A 60 -0.34 11.91 -1.76
C ILE A 60 0.69 10.79 -1.67
N GLU A 61 0.64 9.80 -2.57
CA GLU A 61 1.64 8.72 -2.63
C GLU A 61 3.05 9.28 -2.90
N ASP A 62 3.18 10.20 -3.84
CA ASP A 62 4.44 10.88 -4.14
C ASP A 62 4.95 11.65 -2.91
N ALA A 63 4.08 12.39 -2.23
CA ALA A 63 4.40 13.11 -1.00
C ALA A 63 4.75 12.17 0.17
N LEU A 64 4.10 11.00 0.27
CA LEU A 64 4.37 9.99 1.30
C LEU A 64 5.76 9.38 1.10
N ARG A 65 6.10 9.03 -0.15
CA ARG A 65 7.43 8.53 -0.51
C ARG A 65 8.51 9.58 -0.24
N GLU A 66 8.24 10.86 -0.51
CA GLU A 66 9.14 11.96 -0.19
C GLU A 66 9.31 12.12 1.33
N TYR A 67 8.19 12.17 2.07
CA TYR A 67 8.19 12.25 3.52
C TYR A 67 9.02 11.12 4.15
N GLN A 68 8.81 9.88 3.70
CA GLN A 68 9.56 8.74 4.23
C GLN A 68 11.06 8.82 3.92
N ARG A 69 11.43 9.29 2.73
CA ARG A 69 12.84 9.49 2.40
C ARG A 69 13.51 10.56 3.28
N LEU A 70 12.79 11.62 3.61
CA LEU A 70 13.31 12.75 4.37
C LEU A 70 13.33 12.51 5.88
N PHE A 71 12.32 11.82 6.42
CA PHE A 71 12.08 11.75 7.87
C PHE A 71 12.23 10.35 8.46
N ALA A 72 12.22 9.29 7.64
CA ALA A 72 12.07 7.94 8.18
C ALA A 72 13.38 7.31 8.68
N GLY A 73 14.52 7.99 8.47
CA GLY A 73 15.82 7.61 9.05
C GLY A 73 16.26 6.16 8.72
N PRO A 74 17.31 5.66 9.40
CA PRO A 74 17.77 4.28 9.25
C PRO A 74 16.70 3.24 9.65
N ASP A 75 15.86 3.59 10.64
CA ASP A 75 14.86 2.70 11.22
C ASP A 75 13.78 2.29 10.21
N HIS A 76 13.46 3.15 9.25
CA HIS A 76 12.49 2.83 8.19
C HIS A 76 13.03 1.89 7.13
N ALA A 77 14.29 2.07 6.71
CA ALA A 77 14.91 1.14 5.77
C ALA A 77 14.96 -0.28 6.37
N GLY A 78 15.36 -0.38 7.65
CA GLY A 78 15.31 -1.62 8.42
C GLY A 78 13.89 -2.18 8.54
N GLY A 79 12.90 -1.36 8.90
CA GLY A 79 11.51 -1.77 9.05
C GLY A 79 10.84 -2.23 7.74
N LEU A 80 11.18 -1.61 6.60
CA LEU A 80 10.72 -2.04 5.28
C LEU A 80 11.38 -3.35 4.88
N ARG A 81 12.69 -3.49 5.09
CA ARG A 81 13.45 -4.72 4.81
C ARG A 81 12.90 -5.88 5.62
N LEU A 82 12.68 -5.70 6.92
CA LEU A 82 12.06 -6.69 7.82
C LEU A 82 10.71 -7.17 7.28
N ARG A 83 9.84 -6.25 6.85
CA ARG A 83 8.53 -6.59 6.25
C ARG A 83 8.67 -7.34 4.94
N ARG A 84 9.65 -7.00 4.10
CA ARG A 84 9.91 -7.70 2.83
C ARG A 84 10.44 -9.12 3.06
N GLU A 85 11.30 -9.32 4.05
CA GLU A 85 11.77 -10.65 4.45
C GLU A 85 10.62 -11.51 5.02
N ALA A 86 9.78 -10.92 5.87
CA ALA A 86 8.59 -11.59 6.40
C ALA A 86 7.59 -11.94 5.30
N ALA A 87 7.37 -11.02 4.34
CA ALA A 87 6.59 -11.28 3.15
C ALA A 87 7.13 -12.46 2.35
N LEU A 88 8.46 -12.55 2.17
CA LEU A 88 9.08 -13.64 1.44
C LEU A 88 8.83 -14.99 2.12
N ARG A 89 8.97 -15.07 3.46
CA ARG A 89 8.64 -16.28 4.23
C ARG A 89 7.16 -16.65 4.11
N ALA A 90 6.27 -15.68 4.23
CA ALA A 90 4.82 -15.91 4.09
C ALA A 90 4.45 -16.36 2.66
N MET A 91 5.09 -15.82 1.62
CA MET A 91 4.87 -16.23 0.24
C MET A 91 5.30 -17.68 -0.02
N ASP A 92 6.41 -18.13 0.59
CA ASP A 92 6.82 -19.54 0.50
C ASP A 92 5.85 -20.47 1.24
N PHE A 93 5.44 -20.07 2.45
CA PHE A 93 4.45 -20.81 3.24
C PHE A 93 3.09 -20.94 2.53
N LEU A 94 2.62 -19.86 1.90
CA LEU A 94 1.34 -19.80 1.19
C LEU A 94 1.45 -20.14 -0.30
N ARG A 95 2.53 -20.78 -0.73
CA ARG A 95 2.85 -20.98 -2.16
C ARG A 95 1.77 -21.70 -2.97
N CYS A 96 0.98 -22.56 -2.33
CA CYS A 96 -0.13 -23.27 -2.95
C CYS A 96 -1.23 -22.33 -3.47
N PHE A 97 -1.29 -21.08 -3.00
CA PHE A 97 -2.24 -20.06 -3.42
C PHE A 97 -1.65 -19.00 -4.36
N ALA A 98 -0.51 -19.29 -5.01
CA ALA A 98 0.16 -18.38 -5.96
C ALA A 98 0.27 -16.92 -5.45
N PRO A 99 0.90 -16.66 -4.30
CA PRO A 99 0.83 -15.37 -3.63
C PRO A 99 1.51 -14.25 -4.43
N ARG A 100 1.01 -13.03 -4.24
CA ARG A 100 1.55 -11.81 -4.83
C ARG A 100 1.60 -10.70 -3.78
N LEU A 101 2.78 -10.14 -3.55
CA LEU A 101 2.95 -9.00 -2.65
C LEU A 101 2.40 -7.72 -3.30
N VAL A 102 1.63 -6.96 -2.54
CA VAL A 102 1.00 -5.69 -2.95
C VAL A 102 1.14 -4.61 -1.88
N GLY A 103 0.72 -3.39 -2.22
CA GLY A 103 0.62 -2.27 -1.29
C GLY A 103 1.96 -1.72 -0.84
N ALA A 104 1.97 -1.06 0.31
CA ALA A 104 3.06 -0.21 0.76
C ALA A 104 4.42 -0.95 0.87
N VAL A 105 4.42 -2.22 1.30
CA VAL A 105 5.66 -3.03 1.41
C VAL A 105 6.28 -3.29 0.04
N ARG A 106 5.43 -3.55 -0.96
CA ARG A 106 5.86 -3.67 -2.36
C ARG A 106 6.37 -2.34 -2.89
N ASP A 107 5.61 -1.27 -2.68
CA ASP A 107 5.88 0.04 -3.25
C ASP A 107 7.05 0.78 -2.59
N GLY A 108 7.51 0.28 -1.44
CA GLY A 108 8.59 0.87 -0.65
C GLY A 108 8.13 2.07 0.16
N THR A 109 6.84 2.14 0.48
CA THR A 109 6.21 3.20 1.25
C THR A 109 5.62 2.71 2.58
N ALA A 110 6.09 1.57 3.08
CA ALA A 110 5.58 0.97 4.31
C ALA A 110 6.14 1.69 5.54
N ASP A 111 5.26 2.20 6.40
CA ASP A 111 5.60 2.71 7.72
C ASP A 111 5.61 1.60 8.81
N ALA A 112 5.82 2.00 10.06
CA ALA A 112 5.88 1.10 11.22
C ALA A 112 4.56 0.36 11.51
N ASN A 113 3.43 0.82 10.96
CA ASN A 113 2.12 0.20 11.15
C ASN A 113 1.62 -0.49 9.87
N SER A 114 2.38 -0.45 8.77
CA SER A 114 1.95 -1.00 7.50
C SER A 114 1.96 -2.53 7.53
N PRO A 115 0.84 -3.19 7.17
CA PRO A 115 0.76 -4.64 7.14
C PRO A 115 1.46 -5.17 5.89
N VAL A 116 1.87 -6.43 5.94
CA VAL A 116 2.27 -7.19 4.76
C VAL A 116 0.99 -7.63 4.04
N GLN A 117 0.73 -7.01 2.89
CA GLN A 117 -0.47 -7.28 2.09
C GLN A 117 -0.16 -8.28 0.98
N LEU A 118 -0.87 -9.41 0.97
CA LEU A 118 -0.74 -10.44 -0.06
C LEU A 118 -2.08 -10.65 -0.77
N HIS A 119 -2.02 -10.74 -2.09
CA HIS A 119 -3.11 -11.34 -2.87
C HIS A 119 -2.82 -12.83 -3.02
N LEU A 120 -3.73 -13.65 -2.53
CA LEU A 120 -3.78 -15.09 -2.72
C LEU A 120 -4.80 -15.43 -3.81
N HIS A 121 -4.65 -16.60 -4.41
CA HIS A 121 -5.50 -17.04 -5.51
C HIS A 121 -6.06 -18.44 -5.23
N SER A 122 -7.39 -18.55 -5.24
CA SER A 122 -8.13 -19.78 -5.04
C SER A 122 -9.54 -19.61 -5.61
N ASP A 123 -10.04 -20.63 -6.32
CA ASP A 123 -11.45 -20.68 -6.76
C ASP A 123 -12.35 -21.34 -5.69
N ASP A 124 -11.75 -21.92 -4.65
CA ASP A 124 -12.45 -22.35 -3.44
C ASP A 124 -12.34 -21.25 -2.38
N ALA A 125 -13.50 -20.72 -1.98
CA ALA A 125 -13.64 -19.61 -1.04
C ALA A 125 -13.08 -19.92 0.36
N ASP A 126 -13.10 -21.19 0.78
CA ASP A 126 -12.72 -21.62 2.13
C ASP A 126 -11.33 -22.25 2.20
N ALA A 127 -10.65 -22.46 1.06
CA ALA A 127 -9.36 -23.15 1.03
C ALA A 127 -8.28 -22.44 1.88
N VAL A 128 -8.24 -21.11 1.85
CA VAL A 128 -7.31 -20.32 2.65
C VAL A 128 -7.66 -20.41 4.15
N ALA A 129 -8.95 -20.38 4.49
CA ALA A 129 -9.41 -20.50 5.88
C ALA A 129 -8.95 -21.84 6.48
N ARG A 130 -9.25 -22.94 5.79
CA ARG A 130 -8.86 -24.30 6.19
C ARG A 130 -7.35 -24.43 6.34
N PHE A 131 -6.58 -23.88 5.38
CA PHE A 131 -5.12 -23.92 5.45
C PHE A 131 -4.57 -23.20 6.68
N LEU A 132 -5.11 -22.03 7.03
CA LEU A 132 -4.70 -21.29 8.23
C LEU A 132 -5.06 -22.05 9.52
N GLU A 133 -6.25 -22.65 9.58
CA GLU A 133 -6.71 -23.46 10.70
C GLU A 133 -5.85 -24.72 10.91
N GLU A 134 -5.55 -25.45 9.84
CA GLU A 134 -4.70 -26.65 9.85
C GLU A 134 -3.31 -26.34 10.43
N HIS A 135 -2.78 -25.14 10.16
CA HIS A 135 -1.50 -24.66 10.67
C HIS A 135 -1.61 -23.89 12.00
N ARG A 136 -2.81 -23.84 12.60
CA ARG A 136 -3.12 -23.17 13.88
C ARG A 136 -2.76 -21.69 13.90
N ILE A 137 -2.99 -20.99 12.78
CA ILE A 137 -2.77 -19.55 12.67
C ILE A 137 -4.09 -18.84 13.04
N PRO A 138 -4.16 -18.11 14.16
CA PRO A 138 -5.35 -17.36 14.53
C PRO A 138 -5.52 -16.19 13.56
N ALA A 139 -6.51 -16.29 12.68
CA ALA A 139 -6.82 -15.26 11.70
C ALA A 139 -8.25 -14.75 11.86
N GLU A 140 -8.41 -13.45 11.66
CA GLU A 140 -9.70 -12.78 11.66
C GLU A 140 -10.23 -12.63 10.24
N SER A 141 -11.49 -13.02 10.03
CA SER A 141 -12.16 -12.88 8.74
C SER A 141 -12.74 -11.48 8.55
N ARG A 142 -12.58 -10.95 7.34
CA ARG A 142 -13.11 -9.68 6.86
C ARG A 142 -13.49 -9.81 5.39
N THR A 143 -14.16 -8.77 4.88
CA THR A 143 -14.47 -8.63 3.46
C THR A 143 -13.86 -7.33 2.95
N ARG A 144 -13.36 -7.34 1.70
CA ARG A 144 -12.86 -6.15 1.03
C ARG A 144 -13.44 -6.04 -0.38
N ARG A 145 -14.00 -4.85 -0.66
CA ARG A 145 -14.46 -4.50 -1.99
C ARG A 145 -13.30 -4.05 -2.86
N LEU A 146 -13.07 -4.72 -3.98
CA LEU A 146 -12.06 -4.35 -4.97
C LEU A 146 -12.69 -4.13 -6.35
N ARG A 147 -12.15 -3.17 -7.10
CA ARG A 147 -12.53 -2.92 -8.50
C ARG A 147 -11.73 -3.85 -9.39
N LEU A 148 -12.37 -4.67 -10.19
CA LEU A 148 -11.69 -5.55 -11.17
C LEU A 148 -11.46 -4.83 -12.50
N ASP A 149 -12.39 -3.95 -12.85
CA ASP A 149 -12.35 -3.08 -14.01
C ASP A 149 -13.15 -1.80 -13.73
N ARG A 150 -13.48 -1.02 -14.77
CA ARG A 150 -14.16 0.26 -14.59
C ARG A 150 -15.61 0.12 -14.12
N GLU A 151 -16.26 -0.99 -14.45
CA GLU A 151 -17.69 -1.21 -14.23
C GLU A 151 -17.94 -2.23 -13.09
N ARG A 152 -16.98 -3.13 -12.87
CA ARG A 152 -17.11 -4.25 -11.94
C ARG A 152 -16.33 -4.04 -10.66
N SER A 153 -17.05 -4.15 -9.55
CA SER A 153 -16.49 -4.20 -8.20
C SER A 153 -17.08 -5.39 -7.46
N GLU A 154 -16.23 -6.19 -6.84
CA GLU A 154 -16.63 -7.42 -6.16
C GLU A 154 -16.05 -7.43 -4.74
N ASP A 155 -16.70 -8.18 -3.86
CA ASP A 155 -16.31 -8.37 -2.47
C ASP A 155 -15.51 -9.66 -2.32
N PHE A 156 -14.33 -9.54 -1.72
CA PHE A 156 -13.37 -10.63 -1.57
C PHE A 156 -13.11 -10.95 -0.09
N PRO A 157 -12.96 -12.24 0.26
CA PRO A 157 -12.54 -12.63 1.60
C PRO A 157 -11.16 -12.08 1.93
N VAL A 158 -11.01 -11.61 3.17
CA VAL A 158 -9.74 -11.13 3.73
C VAL A 158 -9.48 -11.83 5.05
N TRP A 159 -8.25 -12.31 5.22
CA TRP A 159 -7.77 -12.90 6.46
C TRP A 159 -6.68 -12.03 7.06
N LEU A 160 -6.89 -11.58 8.30
CA LEU A 160 -5.95 -10.75 9.05
C LEU A 160 -5.33 -11.58 10.17
N PHE A 161 -4.00 -11.60 10.27
CA PHE A 161 -3.32 -12.24 11.39
C PHE A 161 -2.04 -11.47 11.75
N ALA A 162 -1.43 -11.80 12.88
CA ALA A 162 -0.15 -11.25 13.29
C ALA A 162 0.89 -12.36 13.46
N ALA A 163 2.12 -12.11 13.01
CA ALA A 163 3.27 -12.98 13.24
C ALA A 163 4.53 -12.13 13.39
N GLU A 164 5.36 -12.45 14.37
CA GLU A 164 6.63 -11.72 14.64
C GLU A 164 6.41 -10.19 14.74
N GLU A 165 5.35 -9.76 15.45
CA GLU A 165 4.94 -8.35 15.59
C GLU A 165 4.49 -7.65 14.29
N LEU A 166 4.46 -8.36 13.17
CA LEU A 166 3.98 -7.86 11.89
C LEU A 166 2.54 -8.30 11.64
N ALA A 167 1.72 -7.35 11.20
CA ALA A 167 0.37 -7.63 10.72
C ALA A 167 0.41 -8.11 9.26
N PHE A 168 -0.40 -9.11 8.95
CA PHE A 168 -0.61 -9.65 7.61
C PHE A 168 -2.06 -9.47 7.19
N ASP A 169 -2.24 -9.19 5.90
CA ASP A 169 -3.53 -8.95 5.26
C ASP A 169 -3.59 -9.74 3.97
N LEU A 170 -4.32 -10.85 4.01
CA LEU A 170 -4.43 -11.80 2.89
C LEU A 170 -5.76 -11.60 2.20
N THR A 171 -5.77 -11.05 0.98
CA THR A 171 -6.99 -10.98 0.17
C THR A 171 -7.05 -12.18 -0.78
N VAL A 172 -8.16 -12.92 -0.75
CA VAL A 172 -8.35 -14.13 -1.58
C VAL A 172 -9.10 -13.76 -2.85
N LEU A 173 -8.45 -13.97 -4.00
CA LEU A 173 -8.99 -13.70 -5.33
C LEU A 173 -9.19 -15.00 -6.11
N PRO A 174 -10.07 -15.04 -7.13
CA PRO A 174 -10.13 -16.17 -8.05
C PRO A 174 -8.83 -16.29 -8.87
N TYR A 175 -8.55 -17.47 -9.41
CA TYR A 175 -7.34 -17.70 -10.21
C TYR A 175 -7.29 -16.84 -11.48
N ASP A 176 -8.43 -16.47 -12.05
CA ASP A 176 -8.51 -15.55 -13.20
C ASP A 176 -7.87 -14.19 -12.91
N ALA A 177 -7.88 -13.75 -11.65
CA ALA A 177 -7.24 -12.50 -11.23
C ALA A 177 -5.70 -12.57 -11.31
N LEU A 178 -5.08 -13.74 -11.52
CA LEU A 178 -3.65 -13.82 -11.83
C LEU A 178 -3.30 -13.10 -13.14
N ARG A 179 -4.20 -13.16 -14.12
CA ARG A 179 -3.99 -12.49 -15.42
C ARG A 179 -4.32 -11.01 -15.35
N GLN A 180 -5.39 -10.67 -14.63
CA GLN A 180 -5.87 -9.29 -14.49
C GLN A 180 -5.91 -8.90 -13.01
N ALA A 181 -4.92 -8.11 -12.59
CA ALA A 181 -4.93 -7.56 -11.24
C ALA A 181 -6.13 -6.60 -11.06
N PRO A 182 -6.72 -6.53 -9.85
CA PRO A 182 -7.67 -5.47 -9.52
C PRO A 182 -7.08 -4.08 -9.79
N LEU A 183 -7.94 -3.09 -10.01
CA LEU A 183 -7.53 -1.72 -10.23
C LEU A 183 -7.10 -1.05 -8.92
N SER A 184 -6.00 -0.31 -8.99
CA SER A 184 -5.50 0.52 -7.91
C SER A 184 -6.46 1.68 -7.65
N GLN A 185 -6.71 1.98 -6.38
CA GLN A 185 -7.43 3.19 -5.98
C GLN A 185 -6.62 4.47 -6.25
N ILE A 186 -5.34 4.36 -6.59
CA ILE A 186 -4.45 5.51 -6.77
C ILE A 186 -4.55 6.09 -8.18
N ASP A 187 -4.45 5.24 -9.20
CA ASP A 187 -4.34 5.66 -10.61
C ASP A 187 -5.28 4.92 -11.56
N GLU A 188 -6.19 4.10 -11.03
CA GLU A 188 -7.12 3.25 -11.79
C GLU A 188 -6.45 2.27 -12.77
N LYS A 189 -5.15 2.03 -12.61
CA LYS A 189 -4.42 1.01 -13.37
C LYS A 189 -4.40 -0.30 -12.60
N PRO A 190 -4.12 -1.44 -13.28
CA PRO A 190 -3.93 -2.70 -12.58
C PRO A 190 -2.91 -2.56 -11.45
N MET A 191 -3.27 -3.04 -10.25
CA MET A 191 -2.43 -2.98 -9.08
C MET A 191 -1.07 -3.62 -9.35
N ARG A 192 -0.02 -2.95 -8.88
CA ARG A 192 1.32 -3.49 -8.98
C ARG A 192 1.46 -4.66 -8.01
N ARG A 193 1.94 -5.78 -8.56
CA ARG A 193 2.16 -7.03 -7.82
C ARG A 193 3.62 -7.43 -7.94
N ALA A 194 4.16 -8.02 -6.90
CA ALA A 194 5.46 -8.68 -6.95
C ALA A 194 5.28 -10.19 -6.72
N SER A 195 5.85 -10.99 -7.62
CA SER A 195 6.11 -12.41 -7.38
C SER A 195 7.20 -12.58 -6.33
N GLU A 196 7.37 -13.81 -5.84
CA GLU A 196 8.46 -14.16 -4.94
C GLU A 196 9.84 -13.81 -5.54
N SER A 197 10.05 -14.12 -6.82
CA SER A 197 11.28 -13.79 -7.54
C SER A 197 11.52 -12.28 -7.63
N GLN A 198 10.48 -11.50 -7.90
CA GLN A 198 10.58 -10.03 -7.93
C GLN A 198 10.84 -9.45 -6.55
N LEU A 199 10.28 -10.02 -5.49
CA LEU A 199 10.56 -9.61 -4.12
C LEU A 199 12.01 -9.92 -3.72
N ARG A 200 12.53 -11.09 -4.08
CA ARG A 200 13.96 -11.42 -3.88
C ARG A 200 14.86 -10.42 -4.60
N GLN A 201 14.52 -10.04 -5.83
CA GLN A 201 15.25 -9.01 -6.56
C GLN A 201 15.22 -7.66 -5.84
N LEU A 202 14.06 -7.22 -5.32
CA LEU A 202 13.96 -5.97 -4.56
C LEU A 202 14.84 -5.98 -3.30
N LEU A 203 14.92 -7.12 -2.60
CA LEU A 203 15.80 -7.28 -1.44
C LEU A 203 17.29 -7.21 -1.86
N SER A 204 17.67 -7.90 -2.93
CA SER A 204 19.04 -7.83 -3.46
C SER A 204 19.45 -6.41 -3.88
N GLU A 205 18.54 -5.67 -4.54
CA GLU A 205 18.78 -4.28 -4.94
C GLU A 205 18.99 -3.36 -3.72
N GLN A 206 18.27 -3.60 -2.63
CA GLN A 206 18.47 -2.88 -1.37
C GLN A 206 19.81 -3.22 -0.72
N ASP A 207 20.18 -4.49 -0.65
CA ASP A 207 21.47 -4.90 -0.07
C ASP A 207 22.65 -4.27 -0.84
N ILE A 208 22.53 -4.10 -2.16
CA ILE A 208 23.52 -3.39 -2.98
C ILE A 208 23.55 -1.88 -2.66
N ALA A 209 22.38 -1.26 -2.46
CA ALA A 209 22.29 0.16 -2.15
C ALA A 209 22.81 0.51 -0.74
N ASP A 210 22.64 -0.41 0.22
CA ASP A 210 23.08 -0.27 1.61
C ASP A 210 24.56 -0.65 1.81
N ALA A 211 25.20 -1.25 0.80
CA ALA A 211 26.63 -1.58 0.86
C ALA A 211 27.46 -0.29 1.03
N PRO A 212 28.38 -0.24 2.02
CA PRO A 212 29.20 0.95 2.25
C PRO A 212 30.06 1.21 1.02
N GLN A 213 29.82 2.35 0.37
CA GLN A 213 30.68 2.85 -0.70
C GLN A 213 32.05 3.18 -0.10
N HIS A 214 32.93 2.18 -0.01
CA HIS A 214 34.33 2.39 0.31
C HIS A 214 34.94 3.28 -0.79
N ARG A 215 35.19 4.54 -0.45
CA ARG A 215 36.15 5.41 -1.12
C ARG A 215 37.35 5.57 -0.21
#